data_AF-A0A5D0H505-F1
#
_entry.id   AF-A0A5D0H505-F1
#
_cell.length_a   1.000
_cell.length_b   1.000
_cell.length_c   1.000
_cell.angle_alpha   90.00
_cell.angle_beta   90.00
_cell.angle_gamma   90.00
#
_symmetry.space_group_name_H-M   'P 1'
#
loop_
_entity.id
_entity.type
_entity.pdbx_description
1 polymer ?
#
loop_
_entity_poly.entity_id
_entity_poly.type
_entity_poly.pdbx_seq_one_letter_code
_entity_poly.pdbx_strand_id
1 'polypeptide(L)' 'MSHNLLKGKKGIIFGALDSNSIAWKTAERVHEEGGQFVLTNAPVAMRMGQINELA' A
#
# COMPACT_ATOMS: atom_id res chain seq x y z
N MET A 1 15.57 0.98 8.70
CA MET A 1 15.82 -0.34 9.33
C MET A 1 14.48 -0.96 9.65
N SER A 2 14.19 -2.16 9.15
CA SER A 2 12.93 -2.85 9.43
C SER A 2 12.97 -3.51 10.80
N HIS A 3 11.89 -3.38 11.57
CA HIS A 3 11.72 -4.02 12.88
C HIS A 3 10.83 -5.28 12.80
N ASN A 4 10.38 -5.66 11.61
CA ASN A 4 9.44 -6.76 11.36
C ASN A 4 8.14 -6.66 12.18
N LEU A 5 7.68 -5.45 12.47
CA LEU A 5 6.51 -5.20 13.33
C LEU A 5 5.21 -5.82 12.79
N LEU A 6 5.13 -5.99 11.47
CA LEU A 6 3.94 -6.46 10.77
C LEU A 6 4.10 -7.86 10.18
N LYS A 7 5.17 -8.57 10.55
CA LYS A 7 5.46 -9.93 10.07
C LYS A 7 4.25 -10.85 10.28
N GLY A 8 3.79 -11.47 9.18
CA GLY A 8 2.68 -12.43 9.18
C GLY A 8 1.29 -11.80 9.28
N LYS A 9 1.17 -10.46 9.33
CA LYS A 9 -0.11 -9.77 9.30
C LYS A 9 -0.58 -9.58 7.86
N LYS A 10 -1.91 -9.59 7.67
CA LYS A 10 -2.58 -9.35 6.39
C LYS A 10 -3.50 -8.14 6.51
N GLY A 11 -3.50 -7.28 5.51
CA GLY A 11 -4.29 -6.04 5.51
C GLY A 11 -4.91 -5.69 4.15
N ILE A 12 -5.79 -4.69 4.18
CA ILE A 12 -6.36 -4.06 2.99
C ILE A 12 -6.08 -2.57 3.11
N ILE A 13 -5.49 -1.97 2.09
CA ILE A 13 -5.13 -0.55 2.09
C ILE A 13 -5.97 0.18 1.04
N PHE A 14 -6.68 1.21 1.49
CA PHE A 14 -7.52 2.06 0.66
C PHE A 14 -6.84 3.39 0.36
N GLY A 15 -7.13 3.97 -0.82
CA GLY A 15 -6.83 5.39 -1.09
C GLY A 15 -5.40 5.70 -1.51
N ALA A 16 -4.62 4.72 -1.97
CA ALA A 16 -3.35 4.97 -2.66
C ALA A 16 -3.63 5.39 -4.11
N LEU A 17 -3.18 6.58 -4.50
CA LEU A 17 -3.28 7.07 -5.88
C LEU A 17 -1.92 7.04 -6.58
N ASP A 18 -0.90 7.59 -5.91
CA ASP A 18 0.46 7.80 -6.40
C ASP A 18 1.45 7.87 -5.22
N SER A 19 2.74 8.10 -5.51
CA SER A 19 3.82 8.20 -4.51
C SER A 19 3.67 9.35 -3.50
N ASN A 20 2.81 10.32 -3.78
CA ASN A 20 2.50 11.42 -2.87
C ASN A 20 1.43 11.05 -1.84
N SER A 21 0.70 9.96 -2.06
CA SER A 21 -0.38 9.51 -1.19
C SER A 21 0.13 8.98 0.15
N ILE A 22 -0.57 9.30 1.25
CA ILE A 22 -0.25 8.73 2.58
C ILE A 22 -0.42 7.20 2.55
N ALA A 23 -1.47 6.71 1.89
CA ALA A 23 -1.72 5.28 1.76
C ALA A 23 -0.63 4.55 0.97
N TRP A 24 0.02 5.22 0.00
CA TRP A 24 1.16 4.68 -0.72
C TRP A 24 2.36 4.45 0.20
N LYS A 25 2.77 5.50 0.92
CA LYS A 25 3.87 5.42 1.90
C LYS A 25 3.57 4.41 3.01
N THR A 26 2.29 4.29 3.38
CA THR A 26 1.84 3.26 4.33
C THR A 26 2.05 1.86 3.77
N ALA A 27 1.69 1.60 2.51
CA ALA A 27 1.87 0.31 1.85
C ALA A 27 3.35 -0.08 1.75
N GLU A 28 4.22 0.84 1.35
CA GLU A 28 5.68 0.64 1.33
C GLU A 28 6.18 0.23 2.72
N ARG A 29 5.78 0.97 3.76
CA ARG A 29 6.17 0.67 5.14
C ARG A 29 5.62 -0.66 5.64
N VAL A 30 4.40 -1.04 5.26
CA VAL A 30 3.81 -2.33 5.62
C VAL A 30 4.60 -3.48 5.01
N HIS A 31 4.98 -3.37 3.73
CA HIS A 31 5.82 -4.36 3.06
C HIS A 31 7.19 -4.48 3.74
N GLU A 32 7.87 -3.35 3.99
CA GLU A 32 9.16 -3.33 4.67
C GLU A 32 9.12 -3.99 6.06
N GLU A 33 8.02 -3.85 6.79
CA GLU A 33 7.80 -4.44 8.11
C GLU A 33 7.30 -5.89 8.06
N GLY A 34 7.29 -6.54 6.88
CA GLY A 34 6.96 -7.94 6.68
C GLY A 34 5.46 -8.25 6.62
N GLY A 35 4.63 -7.22 6.47
CA GLY A 35 3.19 -7.35 6.27
C GLY A 35 2.83 -7.66 4.82
N GLN A 36 1.70 -8.32 4.64
CA GLN A 36 1.07 -8.55 3.33
C GLN A 36 -0.19 -7.71 3.23
N PHE A 37 -0.49 -7.17 2.06
CA PHE A 37 -1.73 -6.43 1.85
C PHE A 37 -2.23 -6.56 0.42
N VAL A 38 -3.49 -6.20 0.24
CA VAL A 38 -4.07 -5.91 -1.06
C VAL A 38 -4.47 -4.44 -1.12
N LEU A 39 -4.38 -3.86 -2.31
CA LEU A 39 -4.73 -2.46 -2.56
C LEU A 39 -6.13 -2.35 -3.14
N THR A 40 -6.84 -1.28 -2.80
CA THR A 40 -8.14 -0.96 -3.40
C THR A 40 -8.37 0.54 -3.39
N ASN A 41 -9.09 1.04 -4.39
CA ASN A 41 -9.43 2.45 -4.51
C ASN A 41 -10.73 2.60 -5.32
N ALA A 42 -11.27 3.82 -5.36
CA ALA A 42 -12.41 4.14 -6.21
C ALA A 42 -12.07 3.84 -7.69
N PRO A 43 -13.02 3.37 -8.52
CA PRO A 43 -12.74 2.99 -9.92
C PRO A 43 -12.13 4.10 -10.79
N VAL A 44 -12.36 5.37 -10.45
CA VAL A 44 -11.74 6.52 -11.13
C VAL A 44 -10.25 6.66 -10.75
N ALA A 45 -9.91 6.48 -9.48
CA ALA A 45 -8.54 6.56 -8.99
C ALA A 45 -7.68 5.41 -9.54
N MET A 46 -8.24 4.21 -9.66
CA MET A 46 -7.56 3.06 -10.28
C MET A 46 -7.19 3.29 -11.75
N ARG A 47 -7.89 4.19 -12.46
CA ARG A 47 -7.64 4.51 -13.88
C ARG A 47 -6.69 5.69 -14.08
N MET A 48 -6.61 6.59 -13.10
CA MET A 48 -5.81 7.82 -13.18
C MET A 48 -4.49 7.74 -12.40
N GLY A 49 -4.42 6.85 -11.41
CA GLY A 49 -3.26 6.70 -10.53
C GLY A 49 -2.22 5.70 -11.05
N GLN A 50 -1.16 5.56 -10.28
CA GLN A 50 -0.02 4.67 -10.51
C GLN A 50 -0.05 3.45 -9.57
N ILE A 51 -1.20 3.13 -8.99
CA ILE A 51 -1.35 2.09 -7.96
C ILE A 51 -0.84 0.71 -8.38
N ASN A 52 -0.82 0.41 -9.69
CA ASN A 52 -0.31 -0.85 -10.22
C ASN A 52 1.22 -0.97 -10.16
N GLU A 53 1.95 0.13 -9.97
CA GLU A 53 3.40 0.12 -9.76
C GLU A 53 3.77 -0.26 -8.32
N LEU A 54 2.81 -0.15 -7.39
CA LEU A 54 2.96 -0.48 -5.96
C LEU A 54 2.57 -1.92 -5.64
N ALA A 55 1.84 -2.58 -6.54
CA ALA A 55 1.27 -3.92 -6.37
C ALA A 55 2.24 -5.03 -6.80
#